data_AF-A0A1W6CIP8-F1
#
_entry.id   AF-A0A1W6CIP8-F1
#
_cell.length_a   1.000
_cell.length_b   1.000
_cell.length_c   1.000
_cell.angle_alpha   90.00
_cell.angle_beta   90.00
_cell.angle_gamma   90.00
#
_symmetry.space_group_name_H-M   'P 1'
#
loop_
_entity.id
_entity.type
_entity.pdbx_description
1 polymer ?
#
loop_
_entity_poly.entity_id
_entity_poly.type
_entity_poly.pdbx_seq_one_letter_code
_entity_poly.pdbx_strand_id
1 'polypeptide(L)'
;MGFDPNQPRDRRGQWSKHPNSDFRNQISALENSYDKPNDGYGEANLKISGQPLGRYQLTRTALEDAGWRRADGSWTAKAEAEGVTSIGDFLDNPEAQEKAMTDVMRRNEEQAMGKRLYDRVGTTYVGVNGDNITVTEAGIAAAAHRQGAGETARYFRDLDSYGGHSHGQALSDIHRSIETRLRLAEPTAYSRLKR
;
A
#
# COMPACT_ATOMS: atom_id res chain seq x y z
N MET A 1 15.04 23.60 -8.90
CA MET A 1 15.34 22.90 -7.63
C MET A 1 14.74 21.51 -7.76
N GLY A 2 15.59 20.47 -7.76
CA GLY A 2 15.16 19.08 -7.94
C GLY A 2 14.53 18.51 -6.66
N PHE A 3 13.51 17.69 -6.83
CA PHE A 3 12.84 16.94 -5.77
C PHE A 3 13.74 15.76 -5.33
N ASP A 4 14.08 15.71 -4.04
CA ASP A 4 14.71 14.55 -3.42
C ASP A 4 13.63 13.72 -2.70
N PRO A 5 13.28 12.52 -3.19
CA PRO A 5 12.30 11.65 -2.54
C PRO A 5 12.76 11.15 -1.16
N ASN A 6 14.03 11.39 -0.76
CA ASN A 6 14.59 10.96 0.52
C ASN A 6 14.62 12.04 1.61
N GLN A 7 14.16 13.27 1.33
CA GLN A 7 14.06 14.31 2.37
C GLN A 7 12.64 14.48 2.90
N PRO A 8 12.37 14.20 4.20
CA PRO A 8 11.08 14.48 4.80
C PRO A 8 10.85 15.99 4.87
N ARG A 9 9.75 16.48 4.27
CA ARG A 9 9.32 17.87 4.50
C ARG A 9 8.73 17.97 5.91
N ASP A 10 9.09 19.02 6.65
CA ASP A 10 8.54 19.35 7.97
C ASP A 10 7.10 19.89 7.87
N ARG A 11 6.20 19.13 7.25
CA ARG A 11 4.75 19.27 7.35
C ARG A 11 4.20 17.96 7.87
N ARG A 12 4.01 17.87 9.18
CA ARG A 12 3.32 16.74 9.79
C ARG A 12 1.82 16.90 9.57
N GLY A 13 1.27 16.29 8.51
CA GLY A 13 -0.18 16.21 8.31
C GLY A 13 -0.80 15.06 9.10
N GLN A 14 -2.09 14.79 8.88
CA GLN A 14 -2.89 13.91 9.77
C GLN A 14 -2.29 12.51 9.96
N TRP A 15 -1.64 11.94 8.94
CA TRP A 15 -0.96 10.64 8.99
C TRP A 15 0.10 10.52 10.08
N SER A 16 0.70 11.63 10.54
CA SER A 16 1.79 11.60 11.52
C SER A 16 1.33 11.18 12.92
N LYS A 17 0.01 11.19 13.17
CA LYS A 17 -0.60 10.79 14.45
C LYS A 17 -0.91 9.30 14.51
N HIS A 18 -0.81 8.60 13.38
CA HIS A 18 -1.22 7.22 13.23
C HIS A 18 0.01 6.27 13.25
N PRO A 19 -0.16 5.00 13.64
CA PRO A 19 0.91 4.01 13.61
C PRO A 19 1.56 3.89 12.23
N ASN A 20 2.86 3.63 12.20
CA ASN A 20 3.66 3.53 10.97
C ASN A 20 3.59 4.81 10.12
N SER A 21 3.71 5.99 10.74
CA SER A 21 3.61 7.29 10.06
C SER A 21 4.58 7.43 8.88
N ASP A 22 5.81 6.94 9.01
CA ASP A 22 6.82 7.01 7.94
C ASP A 22 6.44 6.11 6.77
N PHE A 23 5.90 4.93 7.05
CA PHE A 23 5.35 4.03 6.04
C PHE A 23 4.14 4.63 5.33
N ARG A 24 3.21 5.26 6.05
CA ARG A 24 2.09 5.98 5.44
C ARG A 24 2.58 7.05 4.49
N ASN A 25 3.57 7.82 4.92
CA ASN A 25 4.18 8.83 4.07
C ASN A 25 4.83 8.20 2.82
N GLN A 26 5.54 7.09 2.99
CA GLN A 26 6.15 6.34 1.88
C GLN A 26 5.09 5.81 0.91
N ILE A 27 3.98 5.25 1.38
CA ILE A 27 2.89 4.80 0.51
C ILE A 27 2.31 5.97 -0.28
N SER A 28 2.08 7.13 0.35
CA SER A 28 1.58 8.30 -0.39
C SER A 28 2.54 8.78 -1.49
N ALA A 29 3.86 8.69 -1.26
CA ALA A 29 4.86 9.01 -2.28
C ALA A 29 4.83 7.97 -3.41
N LEU A 30 4.76 6.69 -3.05
CA LEU A 30 4.66 5.54 -3.96
C LEU A 30 3.37 5.52 -4.80
N GLU A 31 2.31 6.16 -4.31
CA GLU A 31 1.02 6.38 -4.98
C GLU A 31 0.96 7.74 -5.72
N ASN A 32 2.06 8.50 -5.73
CA ASN A 32 2.17 9.84 -6.33
C ASN A 32 1.15 10.87 -5.79
N SER A 33 0.71 10.70 -4.54
CA SER A 33 -0.25 11.58 -3.87
C SER A 33 0.40 12.52 -2.84
N TYR A 34 1.63 12.23 -2.40
CA TYR A 34 2.32 12.97 -1.33
C TYR A 34 2.40 14.49 -1.57
N ASP A 35 2.75 14.91 -2.80
CA ASP A 35 2.93 16.33 -3.16
C ASP A 35 1.66 17.01 -3.67
N LYS A 36 0.52 16.33 -3.58
CA LYS A 36 -0.76 16.87 -4.06
C LYS A 36 -1.35 17.85 -3.06
N PRO A 37 -2.27 18.74 -3.50
CA PRO A 37 -3.04 19.57 -2.58
C PRO A 37 -3.69 18.74 -1.47
N ASN A 38 -3.77 19.32 -0.26
CA ASN A 38 -4.30 18.65 0.92
C ASN A 38 -3.62 17.28 1.18
N ASP A 39 -2.30 17.20 0.97
CA ASP A 39 -1.49 16.00 1.16
C ASP A 39 -2.05 14.74 0.44
N GLY A 40 -2.78 14.96 -0.66
CA GLY A 40 -3.38 13.89 -1.46
C GLY A 40 -4.70 13.31 -0.94
N TYR A 41 -5.25 13.77 0.19
CA TYR A 41 -6.53 13.26 0.70
C TYR A 41 -7.69 13.47 -0.27
N GLY A 42 -7.65 14.54 -1.08
CA GLY A 42 -8.68 14.83 -2.09
C GLY A 42 -8.51 14.08 -3.42
N GLU A 43 -7.49 13.24 -3.57
CA GLU A 43 -7.16 12.65 -4.88
C GLU A 43 -8.14 11.55 -5.27
N ALA A 44 -8.90 11.78 -6.34
CA ALA A 44 -9.65 10.73 -7.03
C ALA A 44 -9.89 11.12 -8.49
N ASN A 45 -9.82 10.15 -9.40
CA ASN A 45 -10.32 10.33 -10.75
C ASN A 45 -11.81 9.95 -10.83
N LEU A 46 -12.69 10.82 -10.33
CA LEU A 46 -14.16 10.59 -10.21
C LEU A 46 -14.88 10.20 -11.51
N LYS A 47 -14.20 10.25 -12.66
CA LYS A 47 -14.74 9.85 -13.97
C LYS A 47 -14.69 8.34 -14.21
N ILE A 48 -14.01 7.56 -13.35
CA ILE A 48 -13.79 6.12 -13.55
C ILE A 48 -14.42 5.33 -12.41
N SER A 49 -15.57 4.69 -12.65
CA SER A 49 -16.22 3.85 -11.64
C SER A 49 -15.24 2.87 -10.99
N GLY A 50 -15.17 2.89 -9.65
CA GLY A 50 -14.23 2.07 -8.88
C GLY A 50 -12.81 2.62 -8.77
N GLN A 51 -12.58 3.90 -9.14
CA GLN A 51 -11.26 4.51 -9.04
C GLN A 51 -10.68 4.43 -7.62
N PRO A 52 -9.34 4.35 -7.49
CA PRO A 52 -8.66 4.51 -6.21
C PRO A 52 -8.97 5.87 -5.56
N LEU A 53 -9.10 5.87 -4.24
CA LEU A 53 -9.50 7.06 -3.47
C LEU A 53 -8.41 7.53 -2.51
N GLY A 54 -8.23 8.84 -2.48
CA GLY A 54 -7.53 9.59 -1.46
C GLY A 54 -6.03 9.38 -1.42
N ARG A 55 -5.43 9.73 -0.28
CA ARG A 55 -3.98 9.78 -0.09
C ARG A 55 -3.29 8.45 -0.39
N TYR A 56 -3.97 7.34 -0.10
CA TYR A 56 -3.39 6.00 -0.28
C TYR A 56 -3.92 5.27 -1.50
N GLN A 57 -4.67 5.96 -2.38
CA GLN A 57 -5.26 5.36 -3.57
C GLN A 57 -5.94 4.02 -3.24
N LEU A 58 -6.83 4.03 -2.23
CA LEU A 58 -7.52 2.83 -1.78
C LEU A 58 -8.55 2.42 -2.81
N THR A 59 -8.40 1.21 -3.36
CA THR A 59 -9.33 0.68 -4.35
C THR A 59 -10.66 0.31 -3.70
N ARG A 60 -11.71 0.22 -4.53
CA ARG A 60 -13.01 -0.28 -4.10
C ARG A 60 -12.90 -1.65 -3.41
N THR A 61 -12.18 -2.60 -4.01
CA THR A 61 -12.00 -3.95 -3.46
C THR A 61 -11.28 -3.91 -2.11
N ALA A 62 -10.25 -3.08 -1.94
CA ALA A 62 -9.56 -2.95 -0.65
C ALA A 62 -10.49 -2.40 0.44
N LEU A 63 -11.32 -1.40 0.11
CA LEU A 63 -12.32 -0.84 1.02
C LEU A 63 -13.44 -1.84 1.35
N GLU A 64 -13.84 -2.68 0.40
CA GLU A 64 -14.80 -3.76 0.63
C GLU A 64 -14.21 -4.82 1.58
N ASP A 65 -12.98 -5.28 1.31
CA ASP A 65 -12.27 -6.26 2.14
C ASP A 65 -12.01 -5.76 3.57
N ALA A 66 -11.81 -4.45 3.75
CA ALA A 66 -11.65 -3.80 5.04
C ALA A 66 -12.99 -3.48 5.75
N GLY A 67 -14.12 -3.79 5.12
CA GLY A 67 -15.47 -3.58 5.64
C GLY A 67 -15.92 -2.13 5.66
N TRP A 68 -15.32 -1.26 4.85
CA TRP A 68 -15.72 0.14 4.68
C TRP A 68 -16.84 0.29 3.64
N ARG A 69 -16.81 -0.51 2.58
CA ARG A 69 -17.82 -0.55 1.51
C ARG A 69 -18.47 -1.92 1.37
N ARG A 70 -19.67 -1.94 0.80
CA ARG A 70 -20.36 -3.17 0.38
C ARG A 70 -20.14 -3.43 -1.11
N ALA A 71 -20.36 -4.68 -1.51
CA ALA A 71 -20.29 -5.13 -2.90
C ALA A 71 -21.31 -4.44 -3.84
N ASP A 72 -22.37 -3.83 -3.31
CA ASP A 72 -23.30 -3.00 -4.09
C ASP A 72 -22.81 -1.55 -4.30
N GLY A 73 -21.67 -1.19 -3.69
CA GLY A 73 -21.05 0.12 -3.78
C GLY A 73 -21.43 1.08 -2.64
N SER A 74 -22.40 0.72 -1.78
CA SER A 74 -22.78 1.54 -0.62
C SER A 74 -21.69 1.56 0.45
N TRP A 75 -21.67 2.62 1.26
CA TRP A 75 -20.85 2.72 2.47
C TRP A 75 -21.51 1.93 3.61
N THR A 76 -20.69 1.29 4.44
CA THR A 76 -21.17 0.49 5.57
C THR A 76 -21.50 1.35 6.78
N ALA A 77 -22.23 0.80 7.76
CA ALA A 77 -22.45 1.47 9.05
C ALA A 77 -21.15 1.84 9.78
N LYS A 78 -20.07 1.07 9.55
CA LYS A 78 -18.73 1.39 10.04
C LYS A 78 -18.19 2.68 9.44
N ALA A 79 -18.33 2.86 8.13
CA ALA A 79 -17.93 4.09 7.46
C ALA A 79 -18.82 5.28 7.84
N GLU A 80 -20.13 5.06 7.96
CA GLU A 80 -21.09 6.10 8.40
C GLU A 80 -20.77 6.60 9.82
N ALA A 81 -20.37 5.71 10.73
CA ALA A 81 -19.92 6.07 12.09
C ALA A 81 -18.66 6.97 12.08
N GLU A 82 -17.90 6.94 10.99
CA GLU A 82 -16.73 7.80 10.75
C GLU A 82 -17.07 9.04 9.92
N GLY A 83 -18.36 9.32 9.70
CA GLY A 83 -18.86 10.45 8.94
C GLY A 83 -18.79 10.27 7.43
N VAL A 84 -18.71 9.04 6.93
CA VAL A 84 -18.58 8.75 5.49
C VAL A 84 -19.85 8.09 4.95
N THR A 85 -20.64 8.86 4.21
CA THR A 85 -21.84 8.40 3.50
C THR A 85 -21.70 8.51 1.97
N SER A 86 -20.68 9.24 1.50
CA SER A 86 -20.40 9.47 0.08
C SER A 86 -18.90 9.40 -0.22
N ILE A 87 -18.53 9.32 -1.51
CA ILE A 87 -17.11 9.43 -1.92
C ILE A 87 -16.56 10.82 -1.54
N GLY A 88 -17.37 11.88 -1.66
CA GLY A 88 -16.97 13.23 -1.25
C GLY A 88 -16.62 13.27 0.23
N ASP A 89 -17.50 12.73 1.09
CA ASP A 89 -17.27 12.65 2.54
C ASP A 89 -15.96 11.93 2.88
N PHE A 90 -15.64 10.85 2.15
CA PHE A 90 -14.38 10.14 2.34
C PHE A 90 -13.16 10.98 1.94
N LEU A 91 -13.23 11.67 0.79
CA LEU A 91 -12.13 12.49 0.28
C LEU A 91 -11.90 13.76 1.12
N ASP A 92 -12.95 14.30 1.72
CA ASP A 92 -12.91 15.48 2.58
C ASP A 92 -12.60 15.16 4.05
N ASN A 93 -12.50 13.87 4.41
CA ASN A 93 -12.24 13.42 5.78
C ASN A 93 -10.91 12.65 5.92
N PRO A 94 -9.79 13.37 6.15
CA PRO A 94 -8.49 12.76 6.38
C PRO A 94 -8.47 11.70 7.48
N GLU A 95 -9.17 11.92 8.59
CA GLU A 95 -9.18 10.96 9.71
C GLU A 95 -9.86 9.64 9.32
N ALA A 96 -10.95 9.69 8.55
CA ALA A 96 -11.58 8.49 7.99
C ALA A 96 -10.63 7.75 7.03
N GLN A 97 -9.86 8.46 6.21
CA GLN A 97 -8.85 7.82 5.34
C GLN A 97 -7.72 7.15 6.14
N GLU A 98 -7.27 7.77 7.23
CA GLU A 98 -6.24 7.19 8.08
C GLU A 98 -6.71 5.91 8.79
N LYS A 99 -7.97 5.90 9.27
CA LYS A 99 -8.62 4.71 9.83
C LYS A 99 -8.84 3.64 8.77
N ALA A 100 -9.32 4.01 7.59
CA ALA A 100 -9.48 3.08 6.47
C ALA A 100 -8.16 2.45 6.04
N MET A 101 -7.10 3.24 5.94
CA MET A 101 -5.75 2.74 5.65
C MET A 101 -5.27 1.75 6.71
N THR A 102 -5.53 2.03 8.00
CA THR A 102 -5.20 1.10 9.08
C THR A 102 -5.89 -0.25 8.90
N ASP A 103 -7.19 -0.23 8.59
CA ASP A 103 -7.97 -1.46 8.42
C ASP A 103 -7.58 -2.24 7.15
N VAL A 104 -7.34 -1.54 6.04
CA VAL A 104 -6.83 -2.13 4.80
C VAL A 104 -5.48 -2.80 5.04
N MET A 105 -4.55 -2.11 5.70
CA MET A 105 -3.24 -2.68 6.03
C MET A 105 -3.36 -3.89 6.94
N ARG A 106 -4.21 -3.84 7.98
CA ARG A 106 -4.47 -4.99 8.84
C ARG A 106 -4.97 -6.19 8.04
N ARG A 107 -5.91 -5.96 7.11
CA ARG A 107 -6.44 -7.02 6.25
C ARG A 107 -5.38 -7.58 5.30
N ASN A 108 -4.52 -6.73 4.74
CA ASN A 108 -3.40 -7.15 3.89
C ASN A 108 -2.37 -7.96 4.67
N GLU A 109 -2.02 -7.55 5.89
CA GLU A 109 -1.13 -8.29 6.78
C GLU A 109 -1.67 -9.67 7.13
N GLU A 110 -2.96 -9.79 7.45
CA GLU A 110 -3.61 -11.08 7.71
C GLU A 110 -3.49 -12.02 6.52
N GLN A 111 -3.76 -11.53 5.31
CA GLN A 111 -3.63 -12.33 4.10
C GLN A 111 -2.16 -12.69 3.82
N ALA A 112 -1.22 -11.78 4.05
CA ALA A 112 0.21 -12.01 3.89
C ALA A 112 0.73 -13.06 4.88
N MET A 113 0.29 -13.01 6.14
CA MET A 113 0.59 -14.04 7.16
C MET A 113 0.02 -15.39 6.77
N GLY A 114 -1.25 -15.45 6.34
CA GLY A 114 -1.87 -16.70 5.88
C GLY A 114 -1.18 -17.31 4.65
N LYS A 115 -0.44 -16.50 3.89
CA LYS A 115 0.36 -16.93 2.73
C LYS A 115 1.85 -17.08 3.04
N ARG A 116 2.24 -16.97 4.31
CA ARG A 116 3.62 -17.13 4.79
C ARG A 116 4.61 -16.18 4.11
N LEU A 117 4.15 -15.00 3.68
CA LEU A 117 5.03 -14.02 3.03
C LEU A 117 6.12 -13.53 3.98
N TYR A 118 5.79 -13.40 5.27
CA TYR A 118 6.73 -12.92 6.29
C TYR A 118 7.85 -13.92 6.62
N ASP A 119 7.75 -15.19 6.21
CA ASP A 119 8.85 -16.15 6.33
C ASP A 119 10.05 -15.76 5.43
N ARG A 120 9.83 -14.86 4.46
CA ARG A 120 10.88 -14.33 3.55
C ARG A 120 11.64 -13.14 4.13
N VAL A 121 11.20 -12.54 5.24
CA VAL A 121 11.84 -11.34 5.79
C VAL A 121 13.30 -11.64 6.14
N GLY A 122 14.21 -10.77 5.70
CA GLY A 122 15.65 -10.91 5.86
C GLY A 122 16.35 -11.68 4.75
N THR A 123 15.61 -12.27 3.80
CA THR A 123 16.21 -12.84 2.59
C THR A 123 16.57 -11.75 1.58
N THR A 124 17.62 -11.99 0.78
CA THR A 124 18.05 -11.10 -0.29
C THR A 124 18.12 -11.87 -1.60
N TYR A 125 17.69 -11.26 -2.69
CA TYR A 125 17.80 -11.82 -4.04
C TYR A 125 18.22 -10.75 -5.06
N VAL A 126 18.66 -11.19 -6.24
CA VAL A 126 18.99 -10.29 -7.35
C VAL A 126 17.72 -9.98 -8.15
N GLY A 127 17.31 -8.73 -8.14
CA GLY A 127 16.13 -8.20 -8.84
C GLY A 127 16.29 -8.18 -10.36
N VAL A 128 15.21 -7.82 -11.06
CA VAL A 128 15.14 -7.80 -12.53
C VAL A 128 16.19 -6.85 -13.13
N ASN A 129 16.49 -5.76 -12.42
CA ASN A 129 17.48 -4.76 -12.81
C ASN A 129 18.92 -5.11 -12.40
N GLY A 130 19.14 -6.24 -11.73
CA GLY A 130 20.46 -6.66 -11.23
C GLY A 130 20.81 -6.13 -9.82
N ASP A 131 19.96 -5.27 -9.24
CA ASP A 131 20.14 -4.79 -7.87
C ASP A 131 19.81 -5.89 -6.85
N ASN A 132 20.49 -5.89 -5.70
CA ASN A 132 20.08 -6.72 -4.57
C ASN A 132 18.83 -6.11 -3.91
N ILE A 133 17.84 -6.95 -3.63
CA ILE A 133 16.61 -6.56 -2.92
C ILE A 133 16.53 -7.38 -1.64
N THR A 134 16.55 -6.70 -0.50
CA THR A 134 16.28 -7.33 0.80
C THR A 134 14.78 -7.32 1.07
N VAL A 135 14.20 -8.48 1.37
CA VAL A 135 12.79 -8.58 1.72
C VAL A 135 12.59 -8.09 3.16
N THR A 136 11.80 -7.03 3.34
CA THR A 136 11.45 -6.46 4.65
C THR A 136 9.95 -6.57 4.93
N GLU A 137 9.54 -6.38 6.20
CA GLU A 137 8.11 -6.29 6.54
C GLU A 137 7.43 -5.14 5.78
N ALA A 138 8.11 -3.98 5.66
CA ALA A 138 7.63 -2.82 4.92
C ALA A 138 7.47 -3.11 3.42
N GLY A 139 8.44 -3.81 2.81
CA GLY A 139 8.36 -4.23 1.41
C GLY A 139 7.16 -5.12 1.15
N ILE A 140 6.94 -6.13 2.00
CA ILE A 140 5.78 -7.04 1.90
C ILE A 140 4.47 -6.25 2.06
N ALA A 141 4.40 -5.37 3.06
CA ALA A 141 3.24 -4.54 3.33
C ALA A 141 2.90 -3.63 2.13
N ALA A 142 3.91 -2.97 1.54
CA ALA A 142 3.73 -2.12 0.36
C ALA A 142 3.34 -2.89 -0.90
N ALA A 143 3.91 -4.08 -1.12
CA ALA A 143 3.54 -4.95 -2.23
C ALA A 143 2.10 -5.46 -2.09
N ALA A 144 1.72 -5.92 -0.89
CA ALA A 144 0.36 -6.37 -0.60
C ALA A 144 -0.67 -5.24 -0.69
N HIS A 145 -0.32 -4.01 -0.27
CA HIS A 145 -1.16 -2.83 -0.49
C HIS A 145 -1.44 -2.59 -1.97
N ARG A 146 -0.40 -2.69 -2.82
CA ARG A 146 -0.51 -2.34 -4.24
C ARG A 146 -1.16 -3.42 -5.10
N GLN A 147 -0.78 -4.68 -4.92
CA GLN A 147 -1.19 -5.78 -5.80
C GLN A 147 -1.94 -6.90 -5.07
N GLY A 148 -2.16 -6.76 -3.76
CA GLY A 148 -2.75 -7.79 -2.92
C GLY A 148 -1.74 -8.87 -2.51
N ALA A 149 -1.95 -9.47 -1.34
CA ALA A 149 -1.07 -10.52 -0.83
C ALA A 149 -1.05 -11.79 -1.71
N GLY A 150 -2.13 -12.04 -2.47
CA GLY A 150 -2.22 -13.16 -3.41
C GLY A 150 -1.19 -13.09 -4.53
N GLU A 151 -1.14 -11.95 -5.23
CA GLU A 151 -0.16 -11.74 -6.31
C GLU A 151 1.26 -11.62 -5.76
N THR A 152 1.46 -11.02 -4.57
CA THR A 152 2.77 -11.04 -3.90
C THR A 152 3.26 -12.46 -3.62
N ALA A 153 2.37 -13.37 -3.20
CA ALA A 153 2.73 -14.79 -3.01
C ALA A 153 3.05 -15.49 -4.33
N ARG A 154 2.31 -15.18 -5.40
CA ARG A 154 2.58 -15.69 -6.74
C ARG A 154 3.96 -15.23 -7.23
N TYR A 155 4.30 -13.96 -7.03
CA TYR A 155 5.62 -13.44 -7.36
C TYR A 155 6.74 -14.23 -6.68
N PHE A 156 6.66 -14.47 -5.38
CA PHE A 156 7.71 -15.24 -4.67
C PHE A 156 7.80 -16.70 -5.12
N ARG A 157 6.66 -17.34 -5.44
CA ARG A 157 6.69 -18.70 -6.01
C ARG A 157 7.36 -18.73 -7.38
N ASP A 158 7.08 -17.75 -8.22
CA ASP A 158 7.72 -17.64 -9.53
C ASP A 158 9.22 -17.33 -9.36
N LEU A 159 9.60 -16.49 -8.39
CA LEU A 159 11.00 -16.23 -8.03
C LEU A 159 11.75 -17.52 -7.64
N ASP A 160 11.13 -18.41 -6.86
CA ASP A 160 11.71 -19.72 -6.53
C ASP A 160 11.92 -20.58 -7.78
N SER A 161 10.96 -20.55 -8.71
CA SER A 161 11.05 -21.29 -9.98
C SER A 161 12.16 -20.76 -10.89
N TYR A 162 12.57 -19.50 -10.69
CA TYR A 162 13.70 -18.86 -11.38
C TYR A 162 15.04 -19.08 -10.66
N GLY A 163 15.11 -19.97 -9.67
CA GLY A 163 16.34 -20.22 -8.92
C GLY A 163 16.65 -19.15 -7.89
N GLY A 164 15.65 -18.39 -7.43
CA GLY A 164 15.81 -17.38 -6.38
C GLY A 164 16.31 -16.02 -6.88
N HIS A 165 16.16 -15.70 -8.17
CA HIS A 165 16.44 -14.37 -8.71
C HIS A 165 15.47 -14.02 -9.85
N SER A 166 15.21 -12.73 -10.07
CA SER A 166 14.41 -12.25 -11.20
C SER A 166 15.26 -11.60 -12.29
N HIS A 167 16.58 -11.48 -12.09
CA HIS A 167 17.48 -10.96 -13.11
C HIS A 167 17.41 -11.75 -14.42
N GLY A 168 17.24 -11.05 -15.54
CA GLY A 168 17.08 -11.63 -16.87
C GLY A 168 15.73 -12.29 -17.14
N GLN A 169 14.80 -12.29 -16.16
CA GLN A 169 13.49 -12.92 -16.31
C GLN A 169 12.47 -11.96 -16.92
N ALA A 170 11.60 -12.50 -17.79
CA ALA A 170 10.48 -11.76 -18.34
C ALA A 170 9.33 -11.67 -17.33
N LEU A 171 9.37 -10.65 -16.46
CA LEU A 171 8.31 -10.41 -15.49
C LEU A 171 7.03 -9.87 -16.14
N SER A 172 5.87 -10.12 -15.52
CA SER A 172 4.64 -9.38 -15.82
C SER A 172 4.70 -7.97 -15.23
N ASP A 173 3.81 -7.07 -15.65
CA ASP A 173 3.74 -5.72 -15.08
C ASP A 173 3.34 -5.72 -13.59
N ILE A 174 2.50 -6.67 -13.18
CA ILE A 174 2.14 -6.89 -11.77
C ILE A 174 3.39 -7.29 -10.97
N HIS A 175 4.19 -8.21 -11.48
CA HIS A 175 5.41 -8.67 -10.81
C HIS A 175 6.49 -7.59 -10.76
N ARG A 176 6.64 -6.80 -11.84
CA ARG A 176 7.47 -5.58 -11.81
C ARG A 176 6.99 -4.61 -10.73
N SER A 177 5.68 -4.39 -10.64
CA SER A 177 5.11 -3.51 -9.62
C SER A 177 5.35 -4.03 -8.20
N ILE A 178 5.27 -5.34 -7.96
CA ILE A 178 5.58 -5.96 -6.65
C ILE A 178 7.05 -5.73 -6.32
N GLU A 179 7.95 -6.03 -7.25
CA GLU A 179 9.39 -5.86 -7.03
C GLU A 179 9.76 -4.39 -6.77
N THR A 180 9.15 -3.45 -7.49
CA THR A 180 9.28 -2.01 -7.21
C THR A 180 8.86 -1.68 -5.78
N ARG A 181 7.76 -2.24 -5.27
CA ARG A 181 7.31 -2.00 -3.89
C ARG A 181 8.24 -2.64 -2.86
N LEU A 182 8.70 -3.87 -3.10
CA LEU A 182 9.68 -4.54 -2.23
C LEU A 182 10.96 -3.71 -2.07
N ARG A 183 11.50 -3.19 -3.18
CA ARG A 183 12.71 -2.38 -3.19
C ARG A 183 12.51 -0.99 -2.60
N LEU A 184 11.49 -0.25 -3.03
CA LEU A 184 11.33 1.15 -2.63
C LEU A 184 10.79 1.34 -1.21
N ALA A 185 10.19 0.31 -0.60
CA ALA A 185 9.78 0.35 0.80
C ALA A 185 10.80 -0.31 1.75
N GLU A 186 11.88 -0.90 1.24
CA GLU A 186 12.96 -1.49 2.05
C GLU A 186 13.45 -0.57 3.19
N PRO A 187 13.78 0.73 2.97
CA PRO A 187 14.37 1.56 4.01
C PRO A 187 13.38 2.04 5.07
N THR A 188 12.08 1.72 4.93
CA THR A 188 11.03 2.31 5.75
C THR A 188 10.77 1.47 6.99
N ALA A 189 10.77 2.12 8.17
CA ALA A 189 10.37 1.47 9.40
C ALA A 189 8.89 1.06 9.33
N TYR A 190 8.63 -0.20 9.66
CA TYR A 190 7.29 -0.75 9.71
C TYR A 190 7.18 -1.73 10.88
N SER A 191 6.10 -1.62 11.64
CA SER A 191 5.72 -2.61 12.64
C SER A 191 4.33 -3.12 12.31
N ARG A 192 4.18 -4.44 12.21
CA ARG A 192 2.87 -5.06 11.97
C ARG A 192 1.83 -4.57 12.98
N LEU A 193 0.62 -4.35 12.49
CA LEU A 193 -0.50 -3.88 13.29
C LEU A 193 -0.95 -5.01 14.23
N LYS A 194 -0.82 -4.80 15.54
CA LYS A 194 -1.29 -5.76 16.55
C LYS A 194 -2.81 -5.92 16.43
N ARG A 195 -3.28 -7.15 16.65
CA ARG A 195 -4.71 -7.44 16.87
C ARG A 195 -5.20 -6.84 18.17
#